data_AF-A0A9E5M4A8-F1
#
_entry.id   AF-A0A9E5M4A8-F1
#
_cell.length_a   1.000
_cell.length_b   1.000
_cell.length_c   1.000
_cell.angle_alpha   90.00
_cell.angle_beta   90.00
_cell.angle_gamma   90.00
#
_symmetry.space_group_name_H-M   'P 1'
#
loop_
_entity.id
_entity.type
_entity.pdbx_description
1 polymer ?
#
loop_
_entity_poly.entity_id
_entity_poly.type
_entity_poly.pdbx_seq_one_letter_code
_entity_poly.pdbx_strand_id
1 'polypeptide(L)'
;EAAILLLITFYALAAWFNTRIPDTGVAMRAMPKNLLALLPDFWDCNTRLWKDRLGQISLATTTLFWGVSGNLRYIVLAWSAAALGYSTTQASSLVGVVAIGTAVGAVVASVRMKLHQATRVMPLGIAMGVLVMGMNFIDNVWVAAPFLIMLGALGGFLVVPMNALLQHRGHNLMGAGRSIAVQNFNEQACILLLGGFYSFSTGMGLSAFGAITAFGFVVASIMWLIKRWHEHNLREHSAVLKHLIDVAKNDNLHG
;
A
#
# COMPACT_ATOMS: atom_id res chain seq x y z
N GLU A 1 -31.85 4.34 -0.67
CA GLU A 1 -32.08 5.22 -1.84
C GLU A 1 -31.08 6.39 -1.90
N ALA A 2 -30.98 7.24 -0.87
CA ALA A 2 -30.04 8.37 -0.86
C ALA A 2 -28.56 8.00 -1.12
N ALA A 3 -28.07 6.89 -0.54
CA ALA A 3 -26.69 6.42 -0.75
C ALA A 3 -26.41 6.01 -2.21
N ILE A 4 -27.39 5.38 -2.88
CA ILE A 4 -27.26 4.96 -4.28
C ILE A 4 -27.26 6.20 -5.19
N LEU A 5 -28.12 7.17 -4.90
CA LEU A 5 -28.20 8.42 -5.66
C LEU A 5 -26.90 9.22 -5.57
N LEU A 6 -26.34 9.36 -4.36
CA LEU A 6 -25.01 9.96 -4.14
C LEU A 6 -23.91 9.24 -4.92
N LEU A 7 -23.91 7.91 -4.89
CA LEU A 7 -22.93 7.09 -5.58
C LEU A 7 -23.02 7.32 -7.10
N ILE A 8 -24.22 7.27 -7.68
CA ILE A 8 -24.44 7.58 -9.11
C ILE A 8 -23.92 8.99 -9.45
N THR A 9 -24.23 10.00 -8.64
CA THR A 9 -23.76 11.37 -8.86
C THR A 9 -22.22 11.45 -8.87
N PHE A 10 -21.54 10.79 -7.94
CA PHE A 10 -20.08 10.77 -7.92
C PHE A 10 -19.47 10.04 -9.14
N TYR A 11 -20.06 8.92 -9.56
CA TYR A 11 -19.61 8.22 -10.77
C TYR A 11 -19.84 9.04 -12.05
N ALA A 12 -20.97 9.73 -12.15
CA ALA A 12 -21.25 10.62 -13.27
C ALA A 12 -20.25 11.79 -13.34
N LEU A 13 -19.93 12.38 -12.19
CA LEU A 13 -18.93 13.45 -12.06
C LEU A 13 -17.52 12.93 -12.41
N ALA A 14 -17.14 11.74 -11.96
CA ALA A 14 -15.88 11.10 -12.34
C ALA A 14 -15.80 10.81 -13.84
N ALA A 15 -16.89 10.32 -14.45
CA ALA A 15 -16.97 10.09 -15.89
C ALA A 15 -16.80 11.40 -16.67
N TRP A 16 -17.40 12.49 -16.20
CA TRP A 16 -17.22 13.83 -16.79
C TRP A 16 -15.81 14.37 -16.65
N PHE A 17 -15.07 14.02 -15.60
CA PHE A 17 -13.63 14.32 -15.55
C PHE A 17 -12.83 13.47 -16.53
N ASN A 18 -13.17 12.18 -16.68
CA ASN A 18 -12.48 11.28 -17.60
C ASN A 18 -12.62 11.69 -19.08
N THR A 19 -13.73 12.34 -19.48
CA THR A 19 -13.89 12.88 -20.85
C THR A 19 -12.94 14.04 -21.16
N ARG A 20 -12.30 14.63 -20.15
CA ARG A 20 -11.29 15.70 -20.33
C ARG A 20 -9.85 15.19 -20.38
N ILE A 21 -9.62 13.89 -20.24
CA ILE A 21 -8.28 13.34 -20.35
C ILE A 21 -7.84 13.52 -21.81
N PRO A 22 -6.77 14.29 -22.10
CA PRO A 22 -6.33 14.55 -23.46
C PRO A 22 -5.86 13.25 -24.12
N ASP A 23 -6.13 13.12 -25.42
CA ASP A 23 -5.56 12.03 -26.20
C ASP A 23 -4.03 12.20 -26.27
N THR A 24 -3.31 11.20 -25.75
CA THR A 24 -1.85 11.22 -25.66
C THR A 24 -1.20 10.79 -26.98
N GLY A 25 -1.96 10.36 -27.99
CA GLY A 25 -1.46 9.91 -29.28
C GLY A 25 -0.62 8.62 -29.20
N VAL A 26 -0.58 7.97 -28.04
CA VAL A 26 0.19 6.74 -27.84
C VAL A 26 -0.48 5.60 -28.61
N ALA A 27 0.27 4.98 -29.52
CA ALA A 27 -0.22 3.85 -30.31
C ALA A 27 -0.67 2.69 -29.40
N MET A 28 -1.95 2.36 -29.46
CA MET A 28 -2.52 1.23 -28.74
C MET A 28 -1.92 -0.07 -29.29
N ARG A 29 -1.33 -0.88 -28.40
CA ARG A 29 -0.81 -2.19 -28.78
C ARG A 29 -1.96 -3.18 -28.95
N ALA A 30 -2.02 -3.83 -30.11
CA ALA A 30 -2.99 -4.90 -30.34
C ALA A 30 -2.76 -6.04 -29.34
N MET A 31 -3.85 -6.58 -28.78
CA MET A 31 -3.77 -7.75 -27.92
C MET A 31 -3.29 -8.96 -28.73
N PRO A 32 -2.38 -9.79 -28.18
CA PRO A 32 -1.93 -10.99 -28.86
C PRO A 32 -3.10 -11.94 -29.06
N LYS A 33 -3.15 -12.63 -30.21
CA LYS A 33 -4.19 -13.62 -30.53
C LYS A 33 -4.24 -14.77 -29.52
N ASN A 34 -3.08 -15.13 -28.95
CA ASN A 34 -2.99 -16.08 -27.86
C ASN A 34 -2.82 -15.34 -26.53
N LEU A 35 -3.86 -15.32 -25.70
CA LEU A 35 -3.85 -14.66 -24.39
C LEU A 35 -2.85 -15.30 -23.41
N LEU A 36 -2.53 -16.59 -23.57
CA LEU A 36 -1.53 -17.26 -22.72
C LEU A 36 -0.12 -16.71 -22.95
N ALA A 37 0.14 -16.06 -24.09
CA ALA A 37 1.41 -15.37 -24.34
C ALA A 37 1.64 -14.17 -23.40
N LEU A 38 0.60 -13.70 -22.70
CA LEU A 38 0.73 -12.65 -21.68
C LEU A 38 1.36 -13.16 -20.38
N LEU A 39 1.30 -14.47 -20.09
CA LEU A 39 1.87 -15.02 -18.86
C LEU A 39 3.40 -14.93 -18.83
N PRO A 40 4.15 -15.34 -19.88
CA PRO A 40 5.59 -15.13 -19.95
C PRO A 40 5.96 -13.64 -19.91
N ASP A 41 5.24 -12.77 -20.65
CA ASP A 41 5.47 -11.32 -20.64
C ASP A 41 5.29 -10.72 -19.24
N PHE A 42 4.24 -11.14 -18.54
CA PHE A 42 4.01 -10.76 -17.15
C PHE A 42 5.13 -11.24 -16.23
N TRP A 43 5.57 -12.48 -16.38
CA TRP A 43 6.65 -13.06 -15.56
C TRP A 43 7.97 -12.31 -15.76
N ASP A 44 8.30 -11.96 -16.99
CA ASP A 44 9.47 -11.15 -17.31
C ASP A 44 9.35 -9.74 -16.72
N CYS A 45 8.19 -9.10 -16.86
CA CYS A 45 7.90 -7.79 -16.27
C CYS A 45 8.05 -7.81 -14.74
N ASN A 46 7.45 -8.80 -14.07
CA ASN A 46 7.55 -9.00 -12.64
C ASN A 46 9.01 -9.20 -12.21
N THR A 47 9.73 -10.08 -12.89
CA THR A 47 11.15 -10.36 -12.61
C THR A 47 12.02 -9.12 -12.81
N ARG A 48 11.77 -8.31 -13.84
CA ARG A 48 12.50 -7.07 -14.09
C ARG A 48 12.29 -6.04 -12.98
N LEU A 49 11.06 -5.89 -12.48
CA LEU A 49 10.77 -4.97 -11.38
C LEU A 49 11.42 -5.42 -10.06
N TRP A 50 11.38 -6.72 -9.77
CA TRP A 50 12.06 -7.32 -8.62
C TRP A 50 13.59 -7.28 -8.71
N LYS A 51 14.17 -7.21 -9.90
CA LYS A 51 15.62 -7.02 -10.10
C LYS A 51 16.06 -5.55 -10.01
N ASP A 52 15.14 -4.59 -10.15
CA ASP A 52 15.43 -3.17 -10.00
C ASP A 52 15.65 -2.82 -8.52
N ARG A 53 16.78 -2.20 -8.20
CA ARG A 53 17.19 -1.98 -6.79
C ARG A 53 16.29 -1.03 -6.01
N LEU A 54 15.63 -0.08 -6.68
CA LEU A 54 14.61 0.76 -6.07
C LEU A 54 13.22 0.14 -6.20
N GLY A 55 12.91 -0.45 -7.35
CA GLY A 55 11.67 -1.15 -7.66
C GLY A 55 11.36 -2.25 -6.65
N GLN A 56 12.33 -3.11 -6.32
CA GLN A 56 12.16 -4.19 -5.35
C GLN A 56 11.82 -3.70 -3.94
N ILE A 57 12.41 -2.59 -3.50
CA ILE A 57 12.16 -2.01 -2.17
C ILE A 57 10.78 -1.37 -2.13
N SER A 58 10.43 -0.64 -3.20
CA SER A 58 9.11 -0.02 -3.33
C SER A 58 8.02 -1.07 -3.41
N LEU A 59 8.20 -2.08 -4.26
CA LEU A 59 7.27 -3.19 -4.46
C LEU A 59 7.07 -3.99 -3.18
N ALA A 60 8.14 -4.37 -2.48
CA ALA A 60 8.02 -5.09 -1.22
C ALA A 60 7.27 -4.28 -0.16
N THR A 61 7.55 -2.98 -0.07
CA THR A 61 6.90 -2.09 0.91
C THR A 61 5.42 -1.89 0.60
N THR A 62 5.05 -1.58 -0.64
CA THR A 62 3.64 -1.38 -1.01
C THR A 62 2.85 -2.68 -0.92
N THR A 63 3.46 -3.80 -1.35
CA THR A 63 2.89 -5.14 -1.25
C THR A 63 2.55 -5.49 0.19
N LEU A 64 3.49 -5.30 1.13
CA LEU A 64 3.23 -5.52 2.54
C LEU A 64 2.17 -4.55 3.07
N PHE A 65 2.26 -3.26 2.72
CA PHE A 65 1.30 -2.25 3.18
C PHE A 65 -0.14 -2.61 2.79
N TRP A 66 -0.39 -2.94 1.53
CA TRP A 66 -1.72 -3.31 1.06
C TRP A 66 -2.18 -4.65 1.63
N GLY A 67 -1.27 -5.62 1.74
CA GLY A 67 -1.53 -6.88 2.44
C GLY A 67 -2.02 -6.66 3.87
N VAL A 68 -1.38 -5.73 4.58
CA VAL A 68 -1.75 -5.34 5.95
C VAL A 68 -3.06 -4.58 5.98
N SER A 69 -3.18 -3.54 5.17
CA SER A 69 -4.36 -2.66 5.13
C SER A 69 -5.63 -3.41 4.73
N GLY A 70 -5.54 -4.35 3.79
CA GLY A 70 -6.67 -5.19 3.38
C GLY A 70 -7.19 -6.07 4.52
N ASN A 71 -6.30 -6.55 5.38
CA ASN A 71 -6.64 -7.39 6.53
C ASN A 71 -6.92 -6.61 7.81
N LEU A 72 -6.42 -5.37 7.92
CA LEU A 72 -6.62 -4.50 9.06
C LEU A 72 -8.10 -4.22 9.31
N ARG A 73 -8.94 -4.16 8.27
CA ARG A 73 -10.39 -4.06 8.41
C ARG A 73 -10.96 -5.18 9.27
N TYR A 74 -10.59 -6.43 8.99
CA TYR A 74 -11.09 -7.58 9.76
C TYR A 74 -10.55 -7.58 11.19
N ILE A 75 -9.28 -7.18 11.35
CA ILE A 75 -8.64 -7.03 12.65
C ILE A 75 -9.35 -5.97 13.50
N VAL A 76 -9.62 -4.77 12.96
CA VAL A 76 -10.32 -3.68 13.65
C VAL A 76 -11.75 -4.08 14.04
N LEU A 77 -12.45 -4.81 13.16
CA LEU A 77 -13.78 -5.33 13.46
C LEU A 77 -13.74 -6.32 14.65
N ALA A 78 -12.84 -7.30 14.61
CA ALA A 78 -12.69 -8.29 15.69
C ALA A 78 -12.21 -7.65 17.00
N TRP A 79 -11.24 -6.74 16.92
CA TRP A 79 -10.69 -6.00 18.04
C TRP A 79 -11.74 -5.12 18.72
N SER A 80 -12.48 -4.31 17.97
CA SER A 80 -13.48 -3.40 18.55
C SER A 80 -14.65 -4.14 19.18
N ALA A 81 -15.03 -5.30 18.63
CA ALA A 81 -15.99 -6.19 19.28
C ALA A 81 -15.44 -6.72 20.61
N ALA A 82 -14.19 -7.17 20.64
CA ALA A 82 -13.58 -7.78 21.83
C ALA A 82 -13.17 -6.77 22.92
N ALA A 83 -12.68 -5.59 22.54
CA ALA A 83 -12.13 -4.59 23.46
C ALA A 83 -13.16 -3.52 23.87
N LEU A 84 -14.05 -3.12 22.94
CA LEU A 84 -15.02 -2.04 23.17
C LEU A 84 -16.47 -2.52 23.27
N GLY A 85 -16.73 -3.81 23.02
CA GLY A 85 -18.08 -4.36 22.96
C GLY A 85 -18.90 -3.82 21.76
N TYR A 86 -18.23 -3.35 20.71
CA TYR A 86 -18.88 -2.67 19.60
C TYR A 86 -19.61 -3.64 18.67
N SER A 87 -20.78 -3.21 18.20
CA SER A 87 -21.47 -3.83 17.07
C SER A 87 -20.66 -3.68 15.78
N THR A 88 -20.96 -4.52 14.78
CA THR A 88 -20.35 -4.44 13.43
C THR A 88 -20.51 -3.05 12.79
N THR A 89 -21.62 -2.37 13.04
CA THR A 89 -21.88 -1.00 12.57
C THR A 89 -20.93 0.00 13.22
N GLN A 90 -20.80 -0.01 14.54
CA GLN A 90 -19.89 0.90 15.27
C GLN A 90 -18.41 0.63 14.92
N ALA A 91 -18.06 -0.65 14.79
CA ALA A 91 -16.75 -1.08 14.36
C ALA A 91 -16.41 -0.60 12.93
N SER A 92 -17.40 -0.61 12.03
CA SER A 92 -17.24 -0.07 10.67
C SER A 92 -16.99 1.44 10.67
N SER A 93 -17.57 2.19 11.63
CA SER A 93 -17.27 3.62 11.80
C SER A 93 -15.80 3.86 12.15
N LEU A 94 -15.18 3.00 12.97
CA LEU A 94 -13.75 3.10 13.30
C LEU A 94 -12.85 2.87 12.09
N VAL A 95 -13.24 2.00 11.16
CA VAL A 95 -12.54 1.85 9.87
C VAL A 95 -12.63 3.14 9.06
N GLY A 96 -13.78 3.83 9.11
CA GLY A 96 -13.94 5.17 8.53
C GLY A 96 -12.99 6.20 9.14
N VAL A 97 -12.77 6.15 10.47
CA VAL A 97 -11.83 7.03 11.17
C VAL A 97 -10.38 6.82 10.69
N VAL A 98 -9.96 5.56 10.49
CA VAL A 98 -8.65 5.26 9.89
C VAL A 98 -8.54 5.87 8.48
N ALA A 99 -9.59 5.76 7.67
CA ALA A 99 -9.60 6.30 6.31
C ALA A 99 -9.43 7.83 6.27
N ILE A 100 -10.01 8.56 7.23
CA ILE A 100 -9.78 10.01 7.39
C ILE A 100 -8.29 10.28 7.65
N GLY A 101 -7.69 9.55 8.59
CA GLY A 101 -6.25 9.62 8.85
C GLY A 101 -5.44 9.38 7.58
N THR A 102 -5.74 8.30 6.85
CA THR A 102 -5.07 7.95 5.58
C THR A 102 -5.16 9.05 4.56
N ALA A 103 -6.33 9.68 4.38
CA ALA A 103 -6.50 10.79 3.46
C ALA A 103 -5.61 11.99 3.86
N VAL A 104 -5.59 12.36 5.14
CA VAL A 104 -4.74 13.45 5.64
C VAL A 104 -3.27 13.11 5.41
N GLY A 105 -2.82 11.92 5.78
CA GLY A 105 -1.45 11.46 5.58
C GLY A 105 -1.03 11.47 4.11
N ALA A 106 -1.91 11.04 3.22
CA ALA A 106 -1.71 11.03 1.78
C ALA A 106 -1.54 12.45 1.21
N VAL A 107 -2.40 13.39 1.61
CA VAL A 107 -2.30 14.80 1.21
C VAL A 107 -1.01 15.42 1.73
N VAL A 108 -0.66 15.18 2.99
CA VAL A 108 0.59 15.71 3.57
C VAL A 108 1.81 15.13 2.85
N ALA A 109 1.81 13.85 2.50
CA ALA A 109 2.88 13.26 1.70
C ALA A 109 2.96 13.85 0.29
N SER A 110 1.83 14.05 -0.40
CA SER A 110 1.84 14.57 -1.77
C SER A 110 2.41 15.99 -1.87
N VAL A 111 2.21 16.83 -0.84
CA VAL A 111 2.74 18.20 -0.83
C VAL A 111 4.16 18.31 -0.28
N ARG A 112 4.62 17.36 0.54
CA ARG A 112 5.92 17.45 1.24
C ARG A 112 6.99 16.52 0.70
N MET A 113 6.63 15.37 0.14
CA MET A 113 7.59 14.35 -0.26
C MET A 113 7.89 14.42 -1.74
N LYS A 114 9.19 14.44 -2.06
CA LYS A 114 9.69 14.26 -3.43
C LYS A 114 9.98 12.78 -3.68
N LEU A 115 9.93 12.34 -4.94
CA LEU A 115 10.12 10.94 -5.33
C LEU A 115 11.43 10.32 -4.80
N HIS A 116 12.53 11.06 -4.87
CA HIS A 116 13.84 10.63 -4.36
C HIS A 116 13.90 10.45 -2.83
N GLN A 117 12.90 10.94 -2.09
CA GLN A 117 12.80 10.83 -0.63
C GLN A 117 11.91 9.66 -0.21
N ALA A 118 11.25 8.95 -1.14
CA ALA A 118 10.29 7.91 -0.83
C ALA A 118 10.86 6.83 0.09
N THR A 119 12.10 6.41 -0.12
CA THR A 119 12.77 5.39 0.72
C THR A 119 13.01 5.84 2.17
N ARG A 120 12.94 7.15 2.48
CA ARG A 120 13.09 7.66 3.85
C ARG A 120 11.88 7.36 4.74
N VAL A 121 10.73 7.00 4.16
CA VAL A 121 9.51 6.68 4.94
C VAL A 121 9.48 5.25 5.45
N MET A 122 10.42 4.38 5.06
CA MET A 122 10.46 2.97 5.50
C MET A 122 10.42 2.77 7.03
N PRO A 123 11.10 3.59 7.87
CA PRO A 123 11.00 3.46 9.33
C PRO A 123 9.57 3.64 9.85
N LEU A 124 8.73 4.42 9.15
CA LEU A 124 7.33 4.60 9.50
C LEU A 124 6.53 3.29 9.35
N GLY A 125 6.91 2.41 8.41
CA GLY A 125 6.28 1.09 8.29
C GLY A 125 6.61 0.17 9.46
N ILE A 126 7.83 0.26 10.00
CA ILE A 126 8.20 -0.45 11.24
C ILE A 126 7.37 0.10 12.40
N ALA A 127 7.31 1.43 12.54
CA ALA A 127 6.51 2.10 13.55
C ALA A 127 5.03 1.70 13.45
N MET A 128 4.49 1.60 12.23
CA MET A 128 3.12 1.17 11.99
C MET A 128 2.86 -0.27 12.49
N GLY A 129 3.78 -1.22 12.24
CA GLY A 129 3.66 -2.58 12.79
C GLY A 129 3.67 -2.59 14.33
N VAL A 130 4.50 -1.75 14.95
CA VAL A 130 4.52 -1.58 16.41
C VAL A 130 3.23 -0.95 16.93
N LEU A 131 2.71 0.06 16.25
CA LEU A 131 1.44 0.69 16.61
C LEU A 131 0.26 -0.29 16.50
N VAL A 132 0.24 -1.15 15.48
CA VAL A 132 -0.80 -2.20 15.39
C VAL A 132 -0.80 -3.06 16.66
N MET A 133 0.37 -3.45 17.19
CA MET A 133 0.44 -4.17 18.48
C MET A 133 -0.04 -3.31 19.66
N GLY A 134 0.19 -2.00 19.60
CA GLY A 134 -0.29 -1.02 20.57
C GLY A 134 -1.82 -0.99 20.72
N MET A 135 -2.57 -1.40 19.70
CA MET A 135 -4.04 -1.49 19.77
C MET A 135 -4.53 -2.42 20.89
N ASN A 136 -3.73 -3.42 21.27
CA ASN A 136 -4.09 -4.35 22.34
C ASN A 136 -4.23 -3.70 23.72
N PHE A 137 -3.66 -2.51 23.90
CA PHE A 137 -3.70 -1.78 25.17
C PHE A 137 -4.77 -0.69 25.18
N ILE A 138 -5.61 -0.63 24.15
CA ILE A 138 -6.66 0.39 24.01
C ILE A 138 -8.02 -0.26 24.27
N ASP A 139 -8.69 0.22 25.32
CA ASP A 139 -10.01 -0.22 25.77
C ASP A 139 -11.06 0.92 25.74
N ASN A 140 -10.65 2.13 25.33
CA ASN A 140 -11.49 3.31 25.32
C ASN A 140 -11.53 3.96 23.93
N VAL A 141 -12.75 4.25 23.44
CA VAL A 141 -12.98 4.90 22.14
C VAL A 141 -12.31 6.27 22.01
N TRP A 142 -12.25 7.04 23.09
CA TRP A 142 -11.64 8.38 23.11
C TRP A 142 -10.13 8.31 22.86
N VAL A 143 -9.49 7.19 23.17
CA VAL A 143 -8.09 6.91 22.84
C VAL A 143 -7.99 6.23 21.47
N ALA A 144 -8.91 5.31 21.16
CA ALA A 144 -8.94 4.58 19.91
C ALA A 144 -9.08 5.50 18.68
N ALA A 145 -9.98 6.48 18.71
CA ALA A 145 -10.22 7.32 17.54
C ALA A 145 -8.98 8.16 17.17
N PRO A 146 -8.35 8.94 18.07
CA PRO A 146 -7.08 9.62 17.77
C PRO A 146 -5.97 8.66 17.35
N PHE A 147 -5.89 7.48 18.00
CA PHE A 147 -4.89 6.47 17.66
C PHE A 147 -5.05 5.94 16.23
N LEU A 148 -6.29 5.64 15.82
CA LEU A 148 -6.63 5.16 14.49
C LEU A 148 -6.43 6.24 13.42
N ILE A 149 -6.71 7.52 13.74
CA ILE A 149 -6.36 8.65 12.86
C ILE A 149 -4.86 8.72 12.64
N MET A 150 -4.06 8.64 13.71
CA MET A 150 -2.60 8.66 13.63
C MET A 150 -2.07 7.46 12.83
N LEU A 151 -2.59 6.26 13.09
CA LEU A 151 -2.22 5.04 12.36
C LEU A 151 -2.55 5.16 10.87
N GLY A 152 -3.75 5.66 10.54
CA GLY A 152 -4.15 5.95 9.17
C GLY A 152 -3.23 6.99 8.52
N ALA A 153 -2.92 8.08 9.22
CA ALA A 153 -2.05 9.14 8.71
C ALA A 153 -0.62 8.66 8.40
N LEU A 154 -0.04 7.83 9.26
CA LEU A 154 1.25 7.19 8.99
C LEU A 154 1.17 6.26 7.78
N GLY A 155 0.09 5.50 7.65
CA GLY A 155 -0.14 4.63 6.50
C GLY A 155 -0.27 5.42 5.19
N GLY A 156 -1.11 6.45 5.17
CA GLY A 156 -1.27 7.36 4.03
C GLY A 156 0.03 8.05 3.63
N PHE A 157 0.80 8.50 4.63
CA PHE A 157 2.08 9.17 4.38
C PHE A 157 3.15 8.22 3.81
N LEU A 158 3.11 6.94 4.19
CA LEU A 158 4.03 5.91 3.68
C LEU A 158 3.64 5.42 2.28
N VAL A 159 2.35 5.14 2.05
CA VAL A 159 1.89 4.45 0.83
C VAL A 159 2.00 5.31 -0.41
N VAL A 160 1.74 6.62 -0.32
CA VAL A 160 1.75 7.54 -1.47
C VAL A 160 3.13 7.64 -2.15
N PRO A 161 4.22 8.02 -1.45
CA PRO A 161 5.52 8.17 -2.09
C PRO A 161 6.09 6.83 -2.58
N MET A 162 5.79 5.73 -1.88
CA MET A 162 6.22 4.39 -2.29
C MET A 162 5.50 3.90 -3.54
N ASN A 163 4.20 4.20 -3.69
CA ASN A 163 3.49 3.93 -4.93
C ASN A 163 4.02 4.78 -6.09
N ALA A 164 4.27 6.06 -5.85
CA ALA A 164 4.84 6.94 -6.87
C ALA A 164 6.21 6.43 -7.35
N LEU A 165 7.09 6.01 -6.43
CA LEU A 165 8.38 5.44 -6.76
C LEU A 165 8.24 4.14 -7.56
N LEU A 166 7.32 3.27 -7.15
CA LEU A 166 7.07 2.00 -7.82
C LEU A 166 6.56 2.23 -9.26
N GLN A 167 5.59 3.12 -9.43
CA GLN A 167 5.03 3.46 -10.74
C GLN A 167 6.04 4.15 -11.65
N HIS A 168 6.87 5.04 -11.11
CA HIS A 168 7.95 5.69 -11.86
C HIS A 168 8.98 4.69 -12.37
N ARG A 169 9.47 3.82 -11.48
CA ARG A 169 10.45 2.78 -11.85
C ARG A 169 9.83 1.77 -12.81
N GLY A 170 8.62 1.30 -12.53
CA GLY A 170 7.95 0.33 -13.39
C GLY A 170 7.58 0.90 -14.75
N HIS A 171 7.16 2.17 -14.85
CA HIS A 171 6.96 2.84 -16.13
C HIS A 171 8.25 2.88 -16.95
N ASN A 172 9.36 3.31 -16.35
CA ASN A 172 10.67 3.39 -17.00
C ASN A 172 11.23 2.03 -17.43
N LEU A 173 10.82 0.93 -16.77
CA LEU A 173 11.26 -0.42 -17.13
C LEU A 173 10.37 -1.08 -18.18
N MET A 174 9.05 -0.93 -18.09
CA MET A 174 8.10 -1.77 -18.82
C MET A 174 6.83 -1.06 -19.30
N GLY A 175 6.71 0.25 -19.08
CA GLY A 175 5.53 1.04 -19.38
C GLY A 175 4.46 0.99 -18.28
N ALA A 176 3.55 1.97 -18.30
CA ALA A 176 2.59 2.19 -17.21
C ALA A 176 1.64 0.99 -16.99
N GLY A 177 1.02 0.47 -18.06
CA GLY A 177 0.04 -0.62 -17.95
C GLY A 177 0.64 -1.90 -17.36
N ARG A 178 1.81 -2.32 -17.86
CA ARG A 178 2.53 -3.50 -17.32
C ARG A 178 2.97 -3.29 -15.87
N SER A 179 3.44 -2.09 -15.54
CA SER A 179 3.79 -1.74 -14.16
C SER A 179 2.60 -1.87 -13.21
N ILE A 180 1.44 -1.32 -13.58
CA ILE A 180 0.23 -1.38 -12.77
C ILE A 180 -0.23 -2.83 -12.60
N ALA A 181 -0.13 -3.66 -13.65
CA ALA A 181 -0.47 -5.08 -13.57
C ALA A 181 0.45 -5.84 -12.60
N VAL A 182 1.77 -5.65 -12.70
CA VAL A 182 2.75 -6.27 -11.78
C VAL A 182 2.49 -5.83 -10.34
N GLN A 183 2.27 -4.54 -10.13
CA GLN A 183 1.98 -3.99 -8.81
C GLN A 183 0.71 -4.62 -8.20
N ASN A 184 -0.41 -4.56 -8.93
CA ASN A 184 -1.68 -5.13 -8.45
C ASN A 184 -1.55 -6.63 -8.17
N PHE A 185 -0.88 -7.39 -9.02
CA PHE A 185 -0.70 -8.82 -8.78
C PHE A 185 0.02 -9.10 -7.46
N ASN A 186 1.17 -8.44 -7.22
CA ASN A 186 1.93 -8.67 -5.98
C ASN A 186 1.13 -8.21 -4.74
N GLU A 187 0.49 -7.04 -4.82
CA GLU A 187 -0.33 -6.50 -3.73
C GLU A 187 -1.53 -7.40 -3.42
N GLN A 188 -2.28 -7.84 -4.43
CA GLN A 188 -3.42 -8.74 -4.26
C GLN A 188 -3.01 -10.13 -3.78
N ALA A 189 -1.88 -10.66 -4.27
CA ALA A 189 -1.33 -11.93 -3.79
C ALA A 189 -0.97 -11.84 -2.31
N CYS A 190 -0.38 -10.72 -1.86
CA CYS A 190 -0.06 -10.51 -0.44
C CYS A 190 -1.30 -10.34 0.43
N ILE A 191 -2.33 -9.61 -0.03
CA ILE A 191 -3.64 -9.52 0.65
C ILE A 191 -4.21 -10.92 0.85
N LEU A 192 -4.20 -11.75 -0.19
CA LEU A 192 -4.71 -13.12 -0.13
C LEU A 192 -3.88 -13.99 0.82
N LEU A 193 -2.55 -13.93 0.76
CA LEU A 193 -1.67 -14.70 1.62
C LEU A 193 -1.84 -14.33 3.10
N LEU A 194 -1.84 -13.03 3.42
CA LEU A 194 -2.03 -12.55 4.79
C LEU A 194 -3.46 -12.79 5.29
N GLY A 195 -4.46 -12.70 4.42
CA GLY A 195 -5.84 -13.04 4.76
C GLY A 195 -6.04 -14.54 4.98
N GLY A 196 -5.36 -15.38 4.20
CA GLY A 196 -5.28 -16.83 4.42
C GLY A 196 -4.62 -17.16 5.75
N PHE A 197 -3.50 -16.49 6.07
CA PHE A 197 -2.81 -16.65 7.36
C PHE A 197 -3.69 -16.21 8.54
N TYR A 198 -4.40 -15.08 8.41
CA TYR A 198 -5.34 -14.60 9.41
C TYR A 198 -6.49 -15.60 9.61
N SER A 199 -7.15 -16.01 8.53
CA SER A 199 -8.26 -16.98 8.55
C SER A 199 -7.84 -18.30 9.20
N PHE A 200 -6.68 -18.83 8.79
CA PHE A 200 -6.10 -20.04 9.37
C PHE A 200 -5.82 -19.88 10.87
N SER A 201 -5.19 -18.78 11.28
CA SER A 201 -4.89 -18.51 12.69
C SER A 201 -6.16 -18.40 13.54
N THR A 202 -7.19 -17.71 13.04
CA THR A 202 -8.49 -17.64 13.73
C THR A 202 -9.21 -18.98 13.77
N GLY A 203 -9.08 -19.80 12.71
CA GLY A 203 -9.62 -21.17 12.67
C GLY A 203 -8.97 -22.10 13.69
N MET A 204 -7.72 -21.86 14.06
CA MET A 204 -7.03 -22.57 15.16
C MET A 204 -7.38 -22.05 16.56
N GLY A 205 -8.31 -21.09 16.68
CA GLY A 205 -8.75 -20.53 17.96
C GLY A 205 -7.86 -19.43 18.53
N LEU A 206 -6.99 -18.83 17.71
CA LEU A 206 -6.15 -17.71 18.13
C LEU A 206 -7.05 -16.49 18.46
N SER A 207 -6.85 -15.88 19.63
CA SER A 207 -7.65 -14.73 20.05
C SER A 207 -7.41 -13.51 19.15
N ALA A 208 -8.36 -12.57 19.11
CA ALA A 208 -8.22 -11.32 18.35
C ALA A 208 -6.94 -10.55 18.75
N PHE A 209 -6.64 -10.48 20.04
CA PHE A 209 -5.42 -9.85 20.57
C PHE A 209 -4.14 -10.59 20.17
N GLY A 210 -4.18 -11.93 20.15
CA GLY A 210 -3.09 -12.75 19.62
C GLY A 210 -2.84 -12.47 18.14
N ALA A 211 -3.92 -12.36 17.36
CA ALA A 211 -3.84 -12.12 15.92
C ALA A 211 -3.25 -10.74 15.63
N ILE A 212 -3.68 -9.70 16.36
CA ILE A 212 -3.13 -8.35 16.30
C ILE A 212 -1.63 -8.34 16.61
N THR A 213 -1.22 -9.04 17.68
CA THR A 213 0.19 -9.12 18.08
C THR A 213 1.03 -9.78 17.00
N ALA A 214 0.60 -10.96 16.53
CA ALA A 214 1.30 -11.70 15.49
C ALA A 214 1.40 -10.88 14.20
N PHE A 215 0.30 -10.22 13.81
CA PHE A 215 0.27 -9.40 12.61
C PHE A 215 1.21 -8.20 12.72
N GLY A 216 1.11 -7.42 13.80
CA GLY A 216 1.98 -6.27 14.02
C GLY A 216 3.46 -6.65 14.10
N PHE A 217 3.78 -7.80 14.72
CA PHE A 217 5.13 -8.33 14.77
C PHE A 217 5.66 -8.73 13.39
N VAL A 218 4.86 -9.45 12.58
CA VAL A 218 5.22 -9.83 11.21
C VAL A 218 5.48 -8.57 10.37
N VAL A 219 4.62 -7.56 10.46
CA VAL A 219 4.78 -6.30 9.72
C VAL A 219 6.05 -5.57 10.13
N ALA A 220 6.27 -5.39 11.44
CA ALA A 220 7.46 -4.71 11.95
C ALA A 220 8.75 -5.44 11.53
N SER A 221 8.75 -6.77 11.61
CA SER A 221 9.89 -7.62 11.23
C SER A 221 10.18 -7.55 9.73
N ILE A 222 9.17 -7.71 8.88
CA ILE A 222 9.35 -7.64 7.42
C ILE A 222 9.77 -6.23 6.99
N MET A 223 9.15 -5.18 7.52
CA MET A 223 9.57 -3.79 7.23
C MET A 223 11.01 -3.53 7.66
N TRP A 224 11.44 -4.09 8.78
CA TRP A 224 12.83 -4.00 9.23
C TRP A 224 13.78 -4.75 8.29
N LEU A 225 13.41 -5.93 7.79
CA LEU A 225 14.17 -6.67 6.79
C LEU A 225 14.27 -5.88 5.47
N ILE A 226 13.17 -5.27 5.01
CA ILE A 226 13.16 -4.41 3.81
C ILE A 226 14.10 -3.21 4.01
N LYS A 227 14.08 -2.57 5.19
CA LYS A 227 14.99 -1.48 5.53
C LYS A 227 16.45 -1.93 5.47
N ARG A 228 16.79 -3.07 6.07
CA ARG A 228 18.15 -3.63 6.02
C ARG A 228 18.57 -4.00 4.60
N TRP A 229 17.65 -4.53 3.80
CA TRP A 229 17.89 -4.83 2.40
C TRP A 229 18.21 -3.55 1.61
N HIS A 230 17.47 -2.46 1.85
CA HIS A 230 17.77 -1.17 1.25
C HIS A 230 19.13 -0.61 1.68
N GLU A 231 19.47 -0.69 2.97
CA GLU A 231 20.78 -0.27 3.50
C GLU A 231 21.94 -1.08 2.90
N HIS A 232 21.73 -2.38 2.68
CA HIS A 232 22.69 -3.23 2.00
C HIS A 232 22.86 -2.83 0.52
N ASN A 233 21.76 -2.57 -0.20
CA ASN A 233 21.80 -2.07 -1.57
C ASN A 233 22.52 -0.71 -1.67
N LEU A 234 22.35 0.17 -0.67
CA LEU A 234 23.05 1.45 -0.59
C LEU A 234 24.57 1.29 -0.44
N ARG A 235 25.05 0.21 0.19
CA ARG A 235 26.48 -0.07 0.38
C ARG A 235 27.09 -0.73 -0.85
N GLU A 236 26.49 -1.81 -1.35
CA GLU A 236 27.06 -2.61 -2.44
C GLU A 236 26.79 -2.04 -3.83
N HIS A 237 25.64 -1.38 -4.03
CA HIS A 237 25.22 -0.85 -5.32
C HIS A 237 25.09 0.68 -5.29
N SER A 238 25.94 1.34 -4.52
CA SER A 238 25.88 2.79 -4.28
C SER A 238 25.89 3.62 -5.57
N ALA A 239 26.70 3.25 -6.56
CA ALA A 239 26.77 3.95 -7.85
C ALA A 239 25.47 3.84 -8.65
N VAL A 240 24.91 2.63 -8.74
CA VAL A 240 23.63 2.38 -9.40
C VAL A 240 22.51 3.13 -8.69
N LEU A 241 22.45 3.04 -7.36
CA LEU A 241 21.38 3.67 -6.58
C LEU A 241 21.45 5.20 -6.65
N LYS A 242 22.64 5.79 -6.61
CA LYS A 242 22.84 7.24 -6.81
C LYS A 242 22.32 7.66 -8.18
N HIS A 243 22.69 6.94 -9.24
CA HIS A 243 22.18 7.21 -10.58
C HIS A 243 20.65 7.15 -10.64
N LEU A 244 20.04 6.09 -10.08
CA LEU A 244 18.58 5.96 -10.05
C LEU A 244 17.88 7.07 -9.24
N ILE A 245 18.48 7.47 -8.13
CA ILE A 245 18.00 8.58 -7.29
C ILE A 245 18.14 9.91 -8.04
N ASP A 246 19.21 10.12 -8.79
CA ASP A 246 19.43 11.34 -9.55
C ASP A 246 18.50 11.42 -10.78
N VAL A 247 18.22 10.31 -11.44
CA VAL A 247 17.14 10.24 -12.45
C VAL A 247 15.80 10.64 -11.82
N ALA A 248 15.47 10.12 -10.63
CA ALA A 248 14.25 10.51 -9.92
C ALA A 248 14.23 11.96 -9.40
N LYS A 249 15.38 12.66 -9.35
CA LYS A 249 15.46 14.10 -9.03
C LYS A 249 15.31 14.96 -10.28
N ASN A 250 15.90 14.52 -11.39
CA ASN A 250 16.04 15.29 -12.62
C ASN A 250 14.96 15.00 -13.66
N ASP A 251 14.13 13.97 -13.44
CA ASP A 251 12.81 13.87 -14.06
C ASP A 251 11.95 15.02 -13.53
N ASN A 252 12.21 16.22 -14.07
CA ASN A 252 11.19 17.24 -14.18
C ASN A 252 10.10 16.59 -15.02
N LEU A 253 9.01 16.19 -14.35
CA LEU A 253 7.74 15.81 -14.93
C LEU A 253 7.57 16.54 -16.26
N HIS A 254 7.58 15.80 -17.37
CA HIS A 254 7.06 16.29 -18.63
C HIS A 254 5.60 16.70 -18.38
N GLY A 255 5.41 17.97 -18.04
CA GLY A 255 4.21 18.73 -18.29
C GLY A 255 4.33 19.42 -19.63
#